data_AF-A0A1F8MPN8-F1
#
_entry.id   AF-A0A1F8MPN8-F1
#
_cell.length_a   1.000
_cell.length_b   1.000
_cell.length_c   1.000
_cell.angle_alpha   90.00
_cell.angle_beta   90.00
_cell.angle_gamma   90.00
#
_symmetry.space_group_name_H-M   'P 1'
#
loop_
_entity.id
_entity.type
_entity.pdbx_description
1 polymer ?
#
loop_
_entity_poly.entity_id
_entity_poly.type
_entity_poly.pdbx_seq_one_letter_code
_entity_poly.pdbx_strand_id
1 'polypeptide(L)'
;MTLPKMKEVEIPLLHAIESMGGEGKPQELYPKVTAYFPQITTADLGETISGGVNKWTNKIQWARQSLVLKGELERYPRGLWRITDKGKFRLKREGRILKGDVKAIKEKVAKPLLSRHEELKQKMVNIGMRLGYHTTYEERLSQYQPDVLWKRSPYKRDPCHVIEICGGGSLPKDFDSLNWARENLGARGILVTVDEADYNKAVQRFGNQSDIVVTKAETVDRLHELINVNLELLKSIFDERIK
;
A
#
# COMPACT_ATOMS: atom_id res chain seq x y z
N MET A 1 17.96 -7.98 -16.12
CA MET A 1 17.08 -7.47 -17.20
C MET A 1 16.98 -5.96 -17.04
N THR A 2 16.61 -5.20 -18.09
CA THR A 2 16.71 -3.74 -18.06
C THR A 2 15.35 -3.11 -17.76
N LEU A 3 15.30 -2.24 -16.74
CA LEU A 3 14.11 -1.41 -16.45
C LEU A 3 13.63 -0.69 -17.73
N PRO A 4 12.30 -0.49 -17.89
CA PRO A 4 11.75 0.25 -19.02
C PRO A 4 12.42 1.61 -19.22
N LYS A 5 12.51 2.07 -20.46
CA LYS A 5 12.97 3.42 -20.79
C LYS A 5 11.92 4.43 -20.36
N MET A 6 12.36 5.63 -19.97
CA MET A 6 11.46 6.71 -19.52
C MET A 6 10.31 6.99 -20.50
N LYS A 7 10.58 6.99 -21.81
CA LYS A 7 9.58 7.23 -22.86
C LYS A 7 8.47 6.17 -22.87
N GLU A 8 8.78 4.93 -22.49
CA GLU A 8 7.82 3.82 -22.42
C GLU A 8 6.87 3.99 -21.22
N VAL A 9 7.27 4.75 -20.20
CA VAL A 9 6.49 5.01 -18.97
C VAL A 9 5.43 6.10 -19.15
N GLU A 10 5.60 6.99 -20.12
CA GLU A 10 4.74 8.17 -20.30
C GLU A 10 3.26 7.81 -20.53
N ILE A 11 2.96 6.92 -21.48
CA ILE A 11 1.58 6.53 -21.80
C ILE A 11 0.92 5.74 -20.64
N PRO A 12 1.59 4.73 -20.04
CA PRO A 12 1.12 4.10 -18.80
C PRO A 12 0.81 5.08 -17.68
N LEU A 13 1.63 6.12 -17.50
CA LEU A 13 1.38 7.15 -16.49
C LEU A 13 0.14 7.99 -16.80
N LEU A 14 -0.04 8.44 -18.05
CA LEU A 14 -1.26 9.14 -18.47
C LEU A 14 -2.50 8.27 -18.27
N HIS A 15 -2.42 6.98 -18.63
CA HIS A 15 -3.53 6.05 -18.44
C HIS A 15 -3.83 5.81 -16.95
N ALA A 16 -2.82 5.65 -16.10
CA ALA A 16 -3.01 5.47 -14.67
C ALA A 16 -3.75 6.67 -14.05
N ILE A 17 -3.37 7.89 -14.43
CA ILE A 17 -4.03 9.12 -13.96
C ILE A 17 -5.46 9.22 -14.48
N GLU A 18 -5.70 8.96 -15.77
CA GLU A 18 -7.06 8.99 -16.34
C GLU A 18 -7.98 7.95 -15.68
N SER A 19 -7.45 6.76 -15.38
CA SER A 19 -8.20 5.70 -14.69
C SER A 19 -8.59 6.04 -13.24
N MET A 20 -7.96 7.07 -12.66
CA MET A 20 -8.27 7.59 -11.33
C MET A 20 -9.22 8.79 -11.36
N GLY A 21 -9.82 9.10 -12.52
CA GLY A 21 -10.68 10.27 -12.69
C GLY A 21 -9.93 11.53 -13.13
N GLY A 22 -8.70 11.39 -13.62
CA GLY A 22 -7.92 12.47 -14.22
C GLY A 22 -6.89 13.13 -13.29
N GLU A 23 -6.83 12.71 -12.02
CA GLU A 23 -5.81 13.16 -11.07
C GLU A 23 -5.45 12.07 -10.05
N GLY A 24 -4.26 12.14 -9.46
CA GLY A 24 -3.84 11.22 -8.41
C GLY A 24 -2.54 11.62 -7.71
N LYS A 25 -2.32 11.09 -6.50
CA LYS A 25 -1.06 11.30 -5.78
C LYS A 25 0.02 10.32 -6.27
N PRO A 26 1.31 10.70 -6.26
CA PRO A 26 2.39 9.83 -6.75
C PRO A 26 2.40 8.44 -6.14
N GLN A 27 2.17 8.33 -4.82
CA GLN A 27 2.17 7.05 -4.10
C GLN A 27 1.04 6.11 -4.55
N GLU A 28 -0.08 6.65 -5.00
CA GLU A 28 -1.22 5.87 -5.54
C GLU A 28 -0.98 5.47 -7.01
N LEU A 29 -0.19 6.28 -7.73
CA LEU A 29 0.11 6.10 -9.15
C LEU A 29 1.26 5.12 -9.39
N TYR A 30 2.28 5.09 -8.55
CA TYR A 30 3.43 4.18 -8.71
C TYR A 30 3.05 2.71 -8.89
N PRO A 31 2.23 2.09 -8.02
CA PRO A 31 1.84 0.69 -8.23
C PRO A 31 1.03 0.50 -9.53
N LYS A 32 0.16 1.45 -9.88
CA LYS A 32 -0.66 1.38 -11.11
C LYS A 32 0.20 1.45 -12.37
N VAL A 33 1.20 2.33 -12.40
CA VAL A 33 2.15 2.43 -13.52
C VAL A 33 3.04 1.20 -13.60
N THR A 34 3.49 0.68 -12.46
CA THR A 34 4.32 -0.53 -12.39
C THR A 34 3.61 -1.74 -12.99
N ALA A 35 2.29 -1.86 -12.79
CA ALA A 35 1.48 -2.95 -13.33
C ALA A 35 1.49 -3.06 -14.88
N TYR A 36 1.89 -2.00 -15.60
CA TYR A 36 2.07 -2.05 -17.06
C TYR A 36 3.35 -2.75 -17.50
N PHE A 37 4.26 -3.04 -16.56
CA PHE A 37 5.58 -3.58 -16.84
C PHE A 37 5.82 -4.87 -16.05
N PRO A 38 5.15 -5.98 -16.44
CA PRO A 38 5.25 -7.26 -15.74
C PRO A 38 6.65 -7.87 -15.73
N GLN A 39 7.57 -7.37 -16.56
CA GLN A 39 8.97 -7.75 -16.58
C GLN A 39 9.78 -7.18 -15.39
N ILE A 40 9.24 -6.21 -14.65
CA ILE A 40 9.92 -5.64 -13.48
C ILE A 40 9.85 -6.64 -12.32
N THR A 41 11.01 -7.01 -11.79
CA THR A 41 11.12 -7.95 -10.67
C THR A 41 11.12 -7.24 -9.32
N THR A 42 10.96 -8.00 -8.23
CA THR A 42 11.10 -7.48 -6.86
C THR A 42 12.50 -6.92 -6.60
N ALA A 43 13.54 -7.52 -7.18
CA ALA A 43 14.91 -7.00 -7.10
C ALA A 43 15.00 -5.61 -7.76
N ASP A 44 14.42 -5.44 -8.95
CA ASP A 44 14.39 -4.15 -9.66
C ASP A 44 13.64 -3.07 -8.85
N LEU A 45 12.57 -3.46 -8.14
CA LEU A 45 11.81 -2.58 -7.24
C LEU A 45 12.57 -2.23 -5.96
N GLY A 46 13.58 -3.02 -5.57
CA GLY A 46 14.48 -2.73 -4.45
C GLY A 46 15.69 -1.87 -4.84
N GLU A 47 15.99 -1.72 -6.14
CA GLU A 47 17.17 -0.97 -6.58
C GLU A 47 17.07 0.52 -6.24
N THR A 48 18.17 1.06 -5.72
CA THR A 48 18.34 2.49 -5.45
C THR A 48 19.47 3.08 -6.30
N ILE A 49 19.40 4.38 -6.56
CA ILE A 49 20.53 5.12 -7.13
C ILE A 49 21.49 5.60 -6.03
N SER A 50 22.66 6.10 -6.41
CA SER A 50 23.53 6.84 -5.50
C SER A 50 22.74 7.99 -4.84
N GLY A 51 22.54 7.88 -3.53
CA GLY A 51 21.66 8.77 -2.75
C GLY A 51 20.41 8.12 -2.16
N GLY A 52 20.20 6.80 -2.35
CA GLY A 52 19.17 6.02 -1.65
C GLY A 52 17.75 6.17 -2.20
N VAL A 53 17.56 6.96 -3.26
CA VAL A 53 16.27 7.09 -3.95
C VAL A 53 15.99 5.84 -4.76
N ASN A 54 14.79 5.29 -4.66
CA ASN A 54 14.36 4.15 -5.45
C ASN A 54 14.41 4.47 -6.96
N LYS A 55 15.13 3.63 -7.71
CA LYS A 55 15.46 3.87 -9.12
C LYS A 55 14.24 3.85 -10.03
N TRP A 56 13.28 2.98 -9.75
CA TRP A 56 12.06 2.85 -10.55
C TRP A 56 11.08 4.01 -10.32
N THR A 57 10.77 4.35 -9.06
CA THR A 57 9.91 5.50 -8.75
C THR A 57 10.52 6.81 -9.25
N ASN A 58 11.85 6.97 -9.15
CA ASN A 58 12.55 8.11 -9.75
C ASN A 58 12.31 8.18 -11.26
N LYS A 59 12.35 7.05 -11.96
CA LYS A 59 12.06 7.00 -13.41
C LYS A 59 10.63 7.42 -13.74
N ILE A 60 9.65 7.03 -12.93
CA ILE A 60 8.26 7.49 -13.08
C ILE A 60 8.17 9.01 -12.88
N GLN A 61 8.89 9.57 -11.91
CA GLN A 61 8.96 11.02 -11.69
C GLN A 61 9.56 11.77 -12.88
N TRP A 62 10.61 11.22 -13.51
CA TRP A 62 11.17 11.78 -14.75
C TRP A 62 10.19 11.72 -15.92
N ALA A 63 9.43 10.63 -16.05
CA ALA A 63 8.35 10.54 -17.03
C ALA A 63 7.28 11.62 -16.78
N ARG A 64 6.88 11.84 -15.52
CA ARG A 64 5.99 12.96 -15.15
C ARG A 64 6.57 14.30 -15.55
N GLN A 65 7.84 14.56 -15.27
CA GLN A 65 8.47 15.83 -15.62
C GLN A 65 8.48 16.06 -17.15
N SER A 66 8.79 15.02 -17.93
CA SER A 66 8.69 15.06 -19.39
C SER A 66 7.28 15.40 -19.86
N LEU A 67 6.25 14.77 -19.29
CA LEU A 67 4.85 15.04 -19.62
C LEU A 67 4.43 16.48 -19.26
N VAL A 68 4.90 17.02 -18.13
CA VAL A 68 4.67 18.43 -17.76
C VAL A 68 5.31 19.38 -18.76
N LEU A 69 6.56 19.12 -19.18
CA LEU A 69 7.25 19.93 -20.20
C LEU A 69 6.52 19.88 -21.55
N LYS A 70 5.88 18.76 -21.86
CA LYS A 70 5.03 18.61 -23.06
C LYS A 70 3.65 19.26 -22.92
N GLY A 71 3.26 19.72 -21.72
CA GLY A 71 1.94 20.27 -21.43
C GLY A 71 0.84 19.21 -21.35
N GLU A 72 1.20 17.95 -21.11
CA GLU A 72 0.28 16.80 -21.04
C GLU A 72 -0.13 16.47 -19.60
N LEU A 73 0.63 16.94 -18.62
CA LEU A 73 0.27 16.96 -17.20
C LEU A 73 0.39 18.38 -16.64
N GLU A 74 -0.42 18.70 -15.64
CA GLU A 74 -0.34 19.97 -14.93
C GLU A 74 0.91 20.05 -14.05
N ARG A 75 1.49 21.26 -13.96
CA ARG A 75 2.64 21.53 -13.10
C ARG A 75 2.24 21.66 -11.62
N TYR A 76 1.04 22.17 -11.36
CA TYR A 76 0.47 22.48 -10.05
C TYR A 76 -0.92 21.86 -9.90
N PRO A 77 -1.41 21.63 -8.66
CA PRO A 77 -0.70 21.83 -7.39
C PRO A 77 0.41 20.80 -7.16
N ARG A 78 1.37 21.11 -6.28
CA ARG A 78 2.44 20.16 -5.93
C ARG A 78 1.85 18.95 -5.18
N GLY A 79 2.35 17.76 -5.47
CA GLY A 79 1.90 16.52 -4.81
C GLY A 79 0.63 15.88 -5.41
N LEU A 80 -0.02 16.54 -6.38
CA LEU A 80 -1.14 16.00 -7.15
C LEU A 80 -0.78 16.04 -8.64
N TRP A 81 -0.92 14.93 -9.34
CA TRP A 81 -0.63 14.85 -10.77
C TRP A 81 -1.93 14.77 -11.54
N ARG A 82 -2.23 15.82 -12.31
CA ARG A 82 -3.46 15.94 -13.10
C ARG A 82 -3.16 15.91 -14.59
N ILE A 83 -3.96 15.17 -15.34
CA ILE A 83 -3.86 15.10 -16.80
C ILE A 83 -4.57 16.27 -17.47
N THR A 84 -3.93 16.89 -18.46
CA THR A 84 -4.52 17.96 -19.26
C THR A 84 -5.32 17.39 -20.44
N ASP A 85 -6.12 18.21 -21.10
CA ASP A 85 -6.82 17.79 -22.32
C ASP A 85 -5.85 17.36 -23.44
N LYS A 86 -4.67 17.99 -23.52
CA LYS A 86 -3.61 17.57 -24.43
C LYS A 86 -3.10 16.16 -24.09
N GLY A 87 -2.93 15.86 -22.80
CA GLY A 87 -2.58 14.52 -22.31
C GLY A 87 -3.66 13.49 -22.65
N LYS A 88 -4.93 13.82 -22.42
CA LYS A 88 -6.07 12.97 -22.79
C LYS A 88 -6.14 12.72 -24.29
N PHE A 89 -5.87 13.74 -25.11
CA PHE A 89 -5.83 13.59 -26.57
C PHE A 89 -4.71 12.65 -27.01
N ARG A 90 -3.49 12.82 -26.47
CA ARG A 90 -2.38 11.89 -26.75
C ARG A 90 -2.72 10.47 -26.32
N LEU A 91 -3.31 10.30 -25.13
CA LEU A 91 -3.77 9.01 -24.64
C LEU A 91 -4.83 8.37 -25.56
N LYS A 92 -5.79 9.14 -26.09
CA LYS A 92 -6.78 8.62 -27.05
C LYS A 92 -6.17 8.23 -28.40
N ARG A 93 -5.12 8.94 -28.84
CA ARG A 93 -4.42 8.69 -30.11
C ARG A 93 -3.51 7.46 -30.01
N GLU A 94 -2.71 7.38 -28.96
CA GLU A 94 -1.66 6.36 -28.78
C GLU A 94 -2.13 5.17 -27.92
N GLY A 95 -3.17 5.35 -27.10
CA GLY A 95 -3.75 4.31 -26.24
C GLY A 95 -4.73 3.35 -26.92
N ARG A 96 -4.98 3.48 -28.23
CA ARG A 96 -5.75 2.47 -29.00
C ARG A 96 -5.03 1.11 -29.06
N ILE A 97 -3.72 1.09 -28.84
CA ILE A 97 -2.91 -0.13 -28.71
C ILE A 97 -3.23 -0.87 -27.38
N LEU A 98 -3.72 -0.17 -26.35
CA LEU A 98 -3.96 -0.75 -25.02
C LEU A 98 -5.28 -1.51 -24.87
N LYS A 99 -6.28 -1.40 -25.77
CA LYS A 99 -7.58 -2.07 -25.54
C LYS A 99 -7.52 -3.61 -25.60
N GLY A 100 -6.63 -4.16 -26.43
CA GLY A 100 -6.36 -5.60 -26.46
C GLY A 100 -5.53 -6.06 -25.25
N ASP A 101 -4.49 -5.29 -24.93
CA ASP A 101 -3.61 -5.58 -23.80
C ASP A 101 -4.29 -5.39 -22.44
N VAL A 102 -5.21 -4.43 -22.29
CA VAL A 102 -5.97 -4.21 -21.05
C VAL A 102 -6.90 -5.37 -20.71
N LYS A 103 -7.41 -6.10 -21.71
CA LYS A 103 -8.19 -7.33 -21.49
C LYS A 103 -7.29 -8.46 -20.98
N ALA A 104 -6.15 -8.68 -21.63
CA ALA A 104 -5.15 -9.67 -21.22
C ALA A 104 -4.47 -9.30 -19.88
N ILE A 105 -4.31 -8.01 -19.58
CA ILE A 105 -3.82 -7.48 -18.31
C ILE A 105 -4.88 -7.68 -17.23
N LYS A 106 -6.17 -7.41 -17.47
CA LYS A 106 -7.24 -7.74 -16.51
C LYS A 106 -7.22 -9.23 -16.13
N GLU A 107 -7.00 -10.11 -17.10
CA GLU A 107 -6.90 -11.56 -16.88
C GLU A 107 -5.60 -11.97 -16.18
N LYS A 108 -4.46 -11.31 -16.42
CA LYS A 108 -3.20 -11.51 -15.67
C LYS A 108 -3.21 -10.91 -14.26
N VAL A 109 -3.90 -9.78 -14.07
CA VAL A 109 -4.09 -9.06 -12.79
C VAL A 109 -5.08 -9.80 -11.88
N ALA A 110 -5.87 -10.74 -12.41
CA ALA A 110 -6.66 -11.65 -11.58
C ALA A 110 -5.79 -12.55 -10.68
N LYS A 111 -4.49 -12.71 -10.98
CA LYS A 111 -3.49 -13.14 -9.99
C LYS A 111 -2.85 -11.89 -9.37
N PRO A 112 -2.94 -11.70 -8.05
CA PRO A 112 -2.39 -10.52 -7.42
C PRO A 112 -0.87 -10.42 -7.63
N LEU A 113 -0.40 -9.23 -8.04
CA LEU A 113 1.03 -8.89 -8.24
C LEU A 113 1.83 -8.93 -6.93
N LEU A 114 1.12 -8.87 -5.80
CA LEU A 114 1.65 -8.95 -4.44
C LEU A 114 1.20 -10.28 -3.82
N SER A 115 2.02 -10.87 -2.97
CA SER A 115 1.55 -11.98 -2.13
C SER A 115 0.41 -11.48 -1.25
N ARG A 116 -0.51 -12.38 -0.87
CA ARG A 116 -1.61 -12.03 0.04
C ARG A 116 -1.12 -11.36 1.33
N HIS A 117 0.02 -11.81 1.83
CA HIS A 117 0.71 -11.22 2.97
C HIS A 117 1.07 -9.74 2.73
N GLU A 118 1.70 -9.45 1.59
CA GLU A 118 2.12 -8.09 1.23
C GLU A 118 0.92 -7.17 0.93
N GLU A 119 -0.16 -7.70 0.35
CA GLU A 119 -1.40 -6.96 0.18
C GLU A 119 -2.01 -6.53 1.52
N LEU A 120 -2.05 -7.44 2.50
CA LEU A 120 -2.60 -7.16 3.82
C LEU A 120 -1.75 -6.15 4.59
N LYS A 121 -0.41 -6.20 4.45
CA LYS A 121 0.51 -5.19 5.02
C LYS A 121 0.13 -3.80 4.55
N GLN A 122 0.01 -3.64 3.23
CA GLN A 122 -0.30 -2.34 2.63
C GLN A 122 -1.69 -1.84 3.04
N LYS A 123 -2.68 -2.74 3.16
CA LYS A 123 -4.01 -2.38 3.66
C LYS A 123 -3.96 -1.91 5.11
N MET A 124 -3.24 -2.60 5.99
CA MET A 124 -3.10 -2.20 7.39
C MET A 124 -2.36 -0.87 7.55
N VAL A 125 -1.35 -0.60 6.73
CA VAL A 125 -0.69 0.71 6.65
C VAL A 125 -1.69 1.80 6.23
N ASN A 126 -2.46 1.56 5.17
CA ASN A 126 -3.46 2.53 4.69
C ASN A 126 -4.56 2.82 5.73
N ILE A 127 -5.09 1.77 6.35
CA ILE A 127 -6.08 1.87 7.44
C ILE A 127 -5.52 2.75 8.56
N GLY A 128 -4.32 2.45 9.07
CA GLY A 128 -3.69 3.22 10.15
C GLY A 128 -3.55 4.70 9.79
N MET A 129 -3.02 5.02 8.61
CA MET A 129 -2.88 6.40 8.14
C MET A 129 -4.23 7.13 8.04
N ARG A 130 -5.26 6.48 7.51
CA ARG A 130 -6.62 7.05 7.37
C ARG A 130 -7.28 7.32 8.71
N LEU A 131 -6.97 6.50 9.72
CA LEU A 131 -7.40 6.68 11.10
C LEU A 131 -6.53 7.67 11.89
N GLY A 132 -5.53 8.30 11.25
CA GLY A 132 -4.70 9.34 11.85
C GLY A 132 -3.45 8.83 12.59
N TYR A 133 -3.11 7.55 12.46
CA TYR A 133 -1.86 7.02 13.00
C TYR A 133 -0.68 7.28 12.06
N HIS A 134 0.50 7.35 12.66
CA HIS A 134 1.77 7.27 11.94
C HIS A 134 2.15 5.80 11.81
N THR A 135 2.32 5.31 10.57
CA THR A 135 2.54 3.89 10.32
C THR A 135 3.94 3.63 9.80
N THR A 136 4.60 2.59 10.32
CA THR A 136 5.86 2.06 9.79
C THR A 136 5.70 0.56 9.49
N TYR A 137 6.56 0.02 8.63
CA TYR A 137 6.57 -1.39 8.26
C TYR A 137 7.93 -1.99 8.61
N GLU A 138 7.92 -3.23 9.11
CA GLU A 138 9.13 -4.01 9.42
C GLU A 138 10.18 -3.24 10.23
N GLU A 139 9.74 -2.32 11.08
CA GLU A 139 10.63 -1.59 11.98
C GLU A 139 10.98 -2.52 13.14
N ARG A 140 12.28 -2.76 13.34
CA ARG A 140 12.76 -3.69 14.36
C ARG A 140 12.45 -3.16 15.78
N LEU A 141 11.75 -3.98 16.56
CA LEU A 141 11.51 -3.80 17.98
C LEU A 141 12.33 -4.81 18.78
N SER A 142 13.50 -4.39 19.25
CA SER A 142 14.46 -5.28 19.93
C SER A 142 14.83 -6.48 19.03
N GLN A 143 14.45 -7.70 19.40
CA GLN A 143 14.68 -8.92 18.63
C GLN A 143 13.57 -9.24 17.61
N TYR A 144 12.42 -8.58 17.70
CA TYR A 144 11.27 -8.80 16.82
C TYR A 144 11.24 -7.77 15.70
N GLN A 145 10.62 -8.13 14.58
CA GLN A 145 10.42 -7.24 13.44
C GLN A 145 9.00 -7.45 12.95
N PRO A 146 8.01 -6.77 13.56
CA PRO A 146 6.62 -6.93 13.20
C PRO A 146 6.32 -6.38 11.82
N ASP A 147 5.28 -6.92 11.20
CA ASP A 147 4.90 -6.54 9.85
C ASP A 147 4.52 -5.06 9.72
N VAL A 148 3.66 -4.55 10.62
CA VAL A 148 3.21 -3.16 10.63
C VAL A 148 3.14 -2.62 12.05
N LEU A 149 3.57 -1.36 12.23
CA LEU A 149 3.46 -0.62 13.48
C LEU A 149 2.62 0.62 13.30
N TRP A 150 1.75 0.92 14.27
CA TRP A 150 1.05 2.20 14.34
C TRP A 150 1.50 2.98 15.58
N LYS A 151 1.83 4.25 15.39
CA LYS A 151 2.26 5.21 16.42
C LYS A 151 1.28 6.39 16.47
N ARG A 152 1.04 6.92 17.67
CA ARG A 152 0.20 8.13 17.85
C ARG A 152 0.89 9.41 17.36
N SER A 153 2.21 9.38 17.25
CA SER A 153 3.05 10.51 16.87
C SER A 153 4.35 9.95 16.27
N PRO A 154 4.95 10.61 15.27
CA PRO A 154 6.19 10.13 14.68
C PRO A 154 7.39 10.29 15.62
N TYR A 155 7.24 11.13 16.66
CA TYR A 155 8.27 11.40 17.66
C TYR A 155 8.26 10.41 18.83
N LYS A 156 7.16 9.66 19.02
CA LYS A 156 7.12 8.61 20.03
C LYS A 156 7.82 7.36 19.51
N ARG A 157 8.75 6.86 20.31
CA ARG A 157 9.50 5.64 20.00
C ARG A 157 8.59 4.41 20.01
N ASP A 158 7.72 4.32 21.01
CA ASP A 158 6.91 3.13 21.22
C ASP A 158 5.62 3.15 20.37
N PRO A 159 5.32 2.06 19.65
CA PRO A 159 4.07 1.90 18.93
C PRO A 159 2.89 1.76 19.91
N CYS A 160 1.73 2.27 19.49
CA CYS A 160 0.48 1.98 20.18
C CYS A 160 -0.18 0.70 19.66
N HIS A 161 0.10 0.29 18.43
CA HIS A 161 -0.31 -1.01 17.89
C HIS A 161 0.85 -1.70 17.18
N VAL A 162 0.93 -3.00 17.40
CA VAL A 162 1.81 -3.94 16.69
C VAL A 162 0.91 -4.91 15.93
N ILE A 163 1.17 -5.06 14.63
CA ILE A 163 0.35 -5.86 13.73
C ILE A 163 1.23 -6.92 13.08
N GLU A 164 0.78 -8.17 13.12
CA GLU A 164 1.40 -9.32 12.43
C GLU A 164 0.38 -9.94 11.46
N ILE A 165 0.85 -10.40 10.31
CA ILE A 165 0.04 -11.03 9.26
C ILE A 165 0.52 -12.47 9.07
N CYS A 166 -0.25 -13.43 9.59
CA CYS A 166 0.04 -14.84 9.39
C CYS A 166 -0.59 -15.33 8.08
N GLY A 167 0.23 -15.49 7.05
CA GLY A 167 -0.15 -16.07 5.76
C GLY A 167 0.92 -17.04 5.25
N GLY A 168 0.90 -18.29 5.73
CA GLY A 168 1.92 -19.30 5.43
C GLY A 168 3.25 -19.14 6.18
N GLY A 169 3.28 -18.28 7.21
CA GLY A 169 4.42 -18.01 8.08
C GLY A 169 4.40 -18.83 9.40
N SER A 170 5.25 -18.45 10.36
CA SER A 170 5.35 -19.13 11.66
C SER A 170 4.48 -18.44 12.70
N LEU A 171 3.24 -18.92 12.86
CA LEU A 171 2.29 -18.44 13.86
C LEU A 171 2.87 -18.31 15.29
N PRO A 172 3.73 -19.24 15.78
CA PRO A 172 4.39 -19.08 17.08
C PRO A 172 5.27 -17.82 17.18
N LYS A 173 5.99 -17.47 16.10
CA LYS A 173 6.83 -16.26 16.09
C LYS A 173 5.97 -15.01 16.23
N ASP A 174 4.83 -14.99 15.55
CA ASP A 174 3.89 -13.87 15.61
C ASP A 174 3.29 -13.75 17.02
N PHE A 175 3.01 -14.88 17.68
CA PHE A 175 2.56 -14.90 19.07
C PHE A 175 3.60 -14.31 20.03
N ASP A 176 4.87 -14.69 19.88
CA ASP A 176 5.95 -14.19 20.73
C ASP A 176 6.17 -12.69 20.53
N SER A 177 6.14 -12.23 19.27
CA SER A 177 6.24 -10.82 18.90
C SER A 177 5.13 -9.98 19.55
N LEU A 178 3.87 -10.42 19.44
CA LEU A 178 2.72 -9.73 20.00
C LEU A 178 2.71 -9.74 21.54
N ASN A 179 3.04 -10.87 22.17
CA ASN A 179 3.14 -10.94 23.63
C ASN A 179 4.25 -10.04 24.15
N TRP A 180 5.43 -10.05 23.52
CA TRP A 180 6.54 -9.20 23.91
C TRP A 180 6.18 -7.73 23.79
N ALA A 181 5.56 -7.31 22.68
CA ALA A 181 5.12 -5.94 22.47
C ALA A 181 4.09 -5.49 23.51
N ARG A 182 3.12 -6.34 23.83
CA ARG A 182 2.12 -6.09 24.87
C ARG A 182 2.78 -5.91 26.24
N GLU A 183 3.66 -6.83 26.62
CA GLU A 183 4.26 -6.87 27.96
C GLU A 183 5.31 -5.78 28.18
N ASN A 184 6.07 -5.42 27.15
CA ASN A 184 7.22 -4.52 27.30
C ASN A 184 6.93 -3.09 26.84
N LEU A 185 5.98 -2.90 25.92
CA LEU A 185 5.66 -1.59 25.35
C LEU A 185 4.24 -1.13 25.69
N GLY A 186 3.40 -2.00 26.27
CA GLY A 186 1.98 -1.72 26.48
C GLY A 186 1.21 -1.53 25.16
N ALA A 187 1.75 -2.04 24.06
CA ALA A 187 1.14 -1.92 22.74
C ALA A 187 -0.04 -2.89 22.61
N ARG A 188 -1.08 -2.49 21.87
CA ARG A 188 -2.15 -3.40 21.46
C ARG A 188 -1.68 -4.26 20.29
N GLY A 189 -2.04 -5.54 20.31
CA GLY A 189 -1.76 -6.47 19.23
C GLY A 189 -2.91 -6.59 18.24
N ILE A 190 -2.61 -6.72 16.96
CA ILE A 190 -3.57 -7.17 15.94
C ILE A 190 -2.92 -8.31 15.16
N LEU A 191 -3.52 -9.49 15.20
CA LEU A 191 -3.10 -10.63 14.41
C LEU A 191 -4.08 -10.86 13.27
N VAL A 192 -3.60 -10.74 12.04
CA VAL A 192 -4.39 -11.00 10.83
C VAL A 192 -4.04 -12.39 10.31
N THR A 193 -5.01 -13.29 10.21
CA THR A 193 -4.79 -14.65 9.68
C THR A 193 -5.40 -14.81 8.30
N VAL A 194 -4.70 -15.50 7.40
CA VAL A 194 -5.18 -15.78 6.04
C VAL A 194 -6.01 -17.06 5.97
N ASP A 195 -5.66 -18.09 6.75
CA ASP A 195 -6.39 -19.37 6.78
C ASP A 195 -7.14 -19.60 8.10
N GLU A 196 -8.14 -20.48 8.03
CA GLU A 196 -9.01 -20.82 9.17
C GLU A 196 -8.30 -21.61 10.27
N ALA A 197 -7.30 -22.41 9.92
CA ALA A 197 -6.61 -23.25 10.91
C ALA A 197 -5.82 -22.35 11.86
N ASP A 198 -5.08 -21.39 11.32
CA ASP A 198 -4.32 -20.42 12.10
C ASP A 198 -5.22 -19.42 12.82
N TYR A 199 -6.36 -19.02 12.22
CA TYR A 199 -7.38 -18.24 12.92
C TYR A 199 -7.86 -18.95 14.20
N ASN A 200 -8.22 -20.23 14.10
CA ASN A 200 -8.73 -20.99 15.24
C ASN A 200 -7.66 -21.16 16.35
N LYS A 201 -6.40 -21.43 15.99
CA LYS A 201 -5.29 -21.48 16.96
C LYS A 201 -5.06 -20.13 17.62
N ALA A 202 -5.09 -19.05 16.84
CA ALA A 202 -4.93 -17.69 17.34
C ALA A 202 -6.06 -17.29 18.30
N VAL A 203 -7.31 -17.61 17.97
CA VAL A 203 -8.46 -17.38 18.85
C VAL A 203 -8.36 -18.22 20.12
N GLN A 204 -7.95 -19.48 20.04
CA GLN A 204 -7.71 -20.28 21.24
C GLN A 204 -6.63 -19.67 22.14
N ARG A 205 -5.60 -19.05 21.56
CA ARG A 205 -4.49 -18.42 22.28
C ARG A 205 -4.85 -17.05 22.88
N PHE A 206 -5.53 -16.21 22.11
CA PHE A 206 -5.72 -14.78 22.41
C PHE A 206 -7.18 -14.34 22.57
N GLY A 207 -8.17 -15.19 22.29
CA GLY A 207 -9.58 -14.81 22.26
C GLY A 207 -10.14 -14.26 23.58
N ASN A 208 -9.48 -14.54 24.71
CA ASN A 208 -9.84 -14.00 26.02
C ASN A 208 -9.02 -12.75 26.43
N GLN A 209 -8.13 -12.26 25.55
CA GLN A 209 -7.28 -11.11 25.82
C GLN A 209 -7.86 -9.87 25.12
N SER A 210 -8.19 -8.82 25.87
CA SER A 210 -8.73 -7.57 25.31
C SER A 210 -7.72 -6.79 24.48
N ASP A 211 -6.43 -7.00 24.74
CA ASP A 211 -5.35 -6.18 24.20
C ASP A 211 -4.78 -6.75 22.89
N ILE A 212 -5.16 -7.97 22.50
CA ILE A 212 -4.77 -8.59 21.24
C ILE A 212 -6.03 -8.99 20.47
N VAL A 213 -6.25 -8.35 19.32
CA VAL A 213 -7.37 -8.65 18.44
C VAL A 213 -6.92 -9.64 17.37
N VAL A 214 -7.63 -10.77 17.26
CA VAL A 214 -7.44 -11.73 16.16
C VAL A 214 -8.51 -11.47 15.10
N THR A 215 -8.12 -11.36 13.84
CA THR A 215 -9.05 -11.11 12.74
C THR A 215 -8.63 -11.83 11.46
N LYS A 216 -9.61 -12.05 10.57
CA LYS A 216 -9.38 -12.69 9.27
C LYS A 216 -9.01 -11.67 8.21
N ALA A 217 -8.23 -12.10 7.22
CA ALA A 217 -7.84 -11.28 6.07
C ALA A 217 -9.05 -10.64 5.35
N GLU A 218 -10.17 -11.34 5.22
CA GLU A 218 -11.40 -10.84 4.59
C GLU A 218 -12.01 -9.66 5.36
N THR A 219 -11.83 -9.63 6.69
CA THR A 219 -12.30 -8.52 7.53
C THR A 219 -11.46 -7.27 7.29
N VAL A 220 -10.14 -7.44 7.16
CA VAL A 220 -9.21 -6.36 6.78
C VAL A 220 -9.55 -5.81 5.40
N ASP A 221 -9.86 -6.68 4.43
CA ASP A 221 -10.27 -6.27 3.09
C ASP A 221 -11.51 -5.37 3.11
N ARG A 222 -12.56 -5.80 3.82
CA ARG A 222 -13.81 -5.03 3.97
C ARG A 222 -13.58 -3.71 4.69
N LEU A 223 -12.79 -3.72 5.77
CA LEU A 223 -12.47 -2.51 6.52
C LEU A 223 -11.72 -1.49 5.65
N HIS A 224 -10.72 -1.96 4.90
CA HIS A 224 -9.95 -1.13 3.98
C HIS A 224 -10.83 -0.54 2.88
N GLU A 225 -11.77 -1.31 2.32
CA GLU A 225 -12.75 -0.81 1.35
C GLU A 225 -13.64 0.28 1.95
N LEU A 226 -14.26 0.01 3.12
CA LEU A 226 -15.13 0.96 3.80
C LEU A 226 -14.44 2.29 4.13
N ILE A 227 -13.21 2.21 4.67
CA ILE A 227 -12.39 3.40 5.00
C ILE A 227 -12.06 4.23 3.76
N ASN A 228 -11.87 3.59 2.61
CA ASN A 228 -11.58 4.32 1.37
C ASN A 228 -12.84 4.89 0.70
N VAL A 229 -14.02 4.32 0.94
CA VAL A 229 -15.29 4.79 0.39
C VAL A 229 -15.88 5.95 1.19
N ASN A 230 -15.94 5.84 2.53
CA ASN A 230 -16.64 6.82 3.35
C ASN A 230 -16.00 7.01 4.73
N LEU A 231 -14.75 7.49 4.73
CA LEU A 231 -14.03 7.81 5.97
C LEU A 231 -14.78 8.81 6.85
N GLU A 232 -15.43 9.82 6.25
CA GLU A 232 -16.11 10.86 7.01
C GLU A 232 -17.38 10.34 7.70
N LEU A 233 -18.11 9.40 7.10
CA LEU A 233 -19.17 8.68 7.80
C LEU A 233 -18.63 7.89 8.99
N LEU A 234 -17.56 7.11 8.79
CA LEU A 234 -16.94 6.36 9.88
C LEU A 234 -16.48 7.27 11.00
N LYS A 235 -15.81 8.38 10.67
CA LYS A 235 -15.45 9.40 11.66
C LYS A 235 -16.70 9.92 12.35
N SER A 236 -17.73 10.35 11.64
CA SER A 236 -18.96 10.89 12.26
C SER A 236 -19.66 9.92 13.22
N ILE A 237 -19.54 8.60 13.00
CA ILE A 237 -20.10 7.56 13.87
C ILE A 237 -19.23 7.36 15.11
N PHE A 238 -17.91 7.39 14.94
CA PHE A 238 -16.92 7.09 15.98
C PHE A 238 -16.22 8.35 16.54
N ASP A 239 -16.73 9.55 16.24
CA ASP A 239 -16.19 10.84 16.70
C ASP A 239 -16.53 11.07 18.18
N GLU A 240 -16.09 10.16 19.04
CA GLU A 240 -15.68 10.57 20.36
C GLU A 240 -14.36 11.31 20.20
N ARG A 241 -14.49 12.64 20.04
CA ARG A 241 -13.48 13.66 20.30
C ARG A 241 -12.14 13.07 20.74
N ILE A 242 -11.19 13.02 19.81
CA ILE A 242 -9.77 13.07 20.14
C ILE A 242 -9.54 14.46 20.78
N LYS A 243 -9.79 14.55 22.08
CA LYS A 243 -9.23 15.59 22.96
C LYS A 243 -7.91 15.08 23.51
#